data_AF-A0AAV1URA3-F1
#
_entry.id   AF-A0AAV1URA3-F1
#
_cell.length_a   1.000
_cell.length_b   1.000
_cell.length_c   1.000
_cell.angle_alpha   90.00
_cell.angle_beta   90.00
_cell.angle_gamma   90.00
#
_symmetry.space_group_name_H-M   'P 1'
#
loop_
_entity.id
_entity.type
_entity.pdbx_description
1 polymer ?
#
loop_
_entity_poly.entity_id
_entity_poly.type
_entity_poly.pdbx_seq_one_letter_code
_entity_poly.pdbx_strand_id
1 'polypeptide(L)'
;MADDDAVIRRRLLTRTSTVGQSGFKKCTETILTLVDFLLDESVDTETCKQELDALFWEMAQLEFEANKTEIWNYTCDRELEEYETLNAEIDTSISKVTKDIEELKQSVYVEKRVRAYKEEYEAIARVINELPTRREVTAEIEHEKKRLEDATKAMEAVEKQLDLRTKQFALLMNTIQNLQATLSEDMAEDEQDKDNDEQQEDEEMEEDEESKAAVVSKSEDDRPPSSP
;
A
#
# COMPACT_ATOMS: atom_id res chain seq x y z
N MET A 1 27.77 -50.58 -40.75
CA MET A 1 27.37 -49.19 -41.05
C MET A 1 28.08 -48.63 -42.28
N ALA A 2 29.39 -48.37 -42.28
CA ALA A 2 30.06 -47.83 -43.49
C ALA A 2 30.05 -48.81 -44.68
N ASP A 3 30.15 -50.12 -44.42
CA ASP A 3 30.10 -51.18 -45.43
C ASP A 3 28.68 -51.39 -45.99
N ASP A 4 27.67 -51.35 -45.11
CA ASP A 4 26.26 -51.46 -45.50
C ASP A 4 25.82 -50.28 -46.40
N ASP A 5 26.24 -49.05 -46.06
CA ASP A 5 25.99 -47.88 -46.89
C ASP A 5 26.68 -47.97 -48.26
N ALA A 6 27.86 -48.57 -48.34
CA ALA A 6 28.55 -48.79 -49.60
C ALA A 6 27.80 -49.81 -50.48
N VAL A 7 27.28 -50.89 -49.87
CA VAL A 7 26.45 -51.89 -50.56
C VAL A 7 25.12 -51.28 -51.02
N ILE A 8 24.47 -50.47 -50.19
CA ILE A 8 23.22 -49.79 -50.52
C ILE A 8 23.44 -48.78 -51.64
N ARG A 9 24.49 -47.94 -51.55
CA ARG A 9 24.88 -47.01 -52.62
C ARG A 9 25.10 -47.75 -53.94
N ARG A 10 25.89 -48.83 -53.92
CA ARG A 10 26.16 -49.64 -55.11
C ARG A 10 24.87 -50.21 -55.70
N ARG A 11 23.97 -50.75 -54.88
CA ARG A 11 22.68 -51.31 -55.33
C ARG A 11 21.73 -50.28 -55.92
N LEU A 12 21.72 -49.06 -55.38
CA LEU A 12 20.93 -47.93 -55.88
C LEU A 12 21.48 -47.42 -57.21
N LEU A 13 22.80 -47.23 -57.30
CA LEU A 13 23.51 -46.82 -58.52
C LEU A 13 23.29 -47.83 -59.66
N THR A 14 23.34 -49.13 -59.37
CA THR A 14 23.11 -50.18 -60.38
C THR A 14 21.63 -50.53 -60.57
N ARG A 15 20.71 -49.82 -59.89
CA ARG A 15 19.25 -50.06 -59.89
C ARG A 15 18.84 -51.52 -59.72
N THR A 16 19.64 -52.31 -58.99
CA THR A 16 19.38 -53.74 -58.75
C THR A 16 18.22 -54.00 -57.76
N SER A 17 17.56 -52.95 -57.27
CA SER A 17 16.42 -53.05 -56.37
C SER A 17 15.10 -53.02 -57.15
N THR A 18 14.43 -54.18 -57.16
CA THR A 18 12.97 -54.39 -57.33
C THR A 18 12.24 -53.85 -58.57
N VAL A 19 12.88 -53.10 -59.47
CA VAL A 19 12.28 -52.68 -60.75
C VAL A 19 13.12 -53.19 -61.91
N GLY A 20 12.88 -54.46 -62.26
CA GLY A 20 13.35 -55.07 -63.51
C GLY A 20 14.84 -55.38 -63.60
N GLN A 21 15.19 -56.38 -64.40
CA GLN A 21 16.57 -56.66 -64.80
C GLN A 21 17.10 -55.59 -65.79
N SER A 22 16.77 -54.31 -65.66
CA SER A 22 17.13 -53.26 -66.63
C SER A 22 18.30 -52.40 -66.13
N GLY A 23 19.13 -51.91 -67.05
CA GLY A 23 20.25 -51.01 -66.77
C GLY A 23 21.62 -51.66 -67.02
N PHE A 24 22.66 -51.17 -66.34
CA PHE A 24 24.06 -51.54 -66.60
C PHE A 24 24.30 -53.05 -66.59
N LYS A 25 23.62 -53.78 -65.70
CA LYS A 25 23.71 -55.24 -65.62
C LYS A 25 23.18 -55.93 -66.88
N LYS A 26 22.02 -55.48 -67.41
CA LYS A 26 21.43 -56.02 -68.64
C LYS A 26 22.32 -55.76 -69.84
N CYS A 27 22.82 -54.53 -69.97
CA CYS A 27 23.78 -54.15 -70.99
C CYS A 27 25.05 -55.02 -70.91
N THR A 28 25.57 -55.28 -69.71
CA THR A 28 26.72 -56.17 -69.51
C THR A 28 26.41 -57.62 -69.93
N GLU A 29 25.23 -58.15 -69.59
CA GLU A 29 24.80 -59.50 -70.00
C GLU A 29 24.64 -59.61 -71.52
N THR A 30 24.07 -58.60 -72.19
CA THR A 30 23.99 -58.53 -73.65
C THR A 30 25.36 -58.44 -74.31
N ILE A 31 26.30 -57.66 -73.75
CA ILE A 31 27.69 -57.59 -74.25
C ILE A 31 28.37 -58.97 -74.16
N LEU A 32 28.24 -59.64 -73.02
CA LEU A 32 28.85 -60.96 -72.83
C LEU A 32 28.26 -62.00 -73.79
N THR A 33 26.94 -61.96 -74.01
CA THR A 33 26.26 -62.85 -74.95
C THR A 33 26.72 -62.61 -76.39
N LEU A 34 26.88 -61.34 -76.80
CA LEU A 34 27.42 -60.98 -78.11
C LEU A 34 28.86 -61.45 -78.28
N VAL A 35 29.70 -61.33 -77.24
CA VAL A 35 31.09 -61.83 -77.26
C VAL A 35 31.12 -63.35 -77.42
N ASP A 36 30.26 -64.09 -76.72
CA ASP A 36 30.16 -65.54 -76.85
C ASP A 36 29.74 -65.95 -78.27
N PHE A 37 28.79 -65.23 -78.89
CA PHE A 37 28.35 -65.48 -80.28
C PHE A 37 29.41 -65.13 -81.32
N LEU A 38 30.26 -64.14 -81.05
CA LEU A 38 31.38 -63.79 -81.93
C LEU A 38 32.53 -64.81 -81.85
N LEU A 39 32.66 -65.52 -80.72
CA LEU A 39 33.68 -66.55 -80.51
C LEU A 39 33.24 -67.93 -81.01
N ASP A 40 31.94 -68.15 -81.21
CA ASP A 40 31.38 -69.40 -81.74
C ASP A 40 31.24 -69.36 -83.26
N GLU A 41 32.12 -70.07 -83.97
CA GLU A 41 32.12 -70.17 -85.45
C GLU A 41 30.85 -70.84 -86.02
N SER A 42 30.01 -71.45 -85.18
CA SER A 42 28.75 -72.09 -85.61
C SER A 42 27.55 -71.15 -85.67
N VAL A 43 27.67 -69.94 -85.10
CA VAL A 43 26.59 -68.94 -85.07
C VAL A 43 26.55 -68.17 -86.38
N ASP A 44 25.34 -67.98 -86.92
CA ASP A 44 25.15 -67.26 -88.16
C ASP A 44 25.34 -65.74 -87.97
N THR A 45 25.80 -65.09 -89.03
CA THR A 45 26.09 -63.65 -89.03
C THR A 45 24.83 -62.79 -88.81
N GLU A 46 23.63 -63.32 -89.08
CA GLU A 46 22.37 -62.60 -88.89
C GLU A 46 21.99 -62.55 -87.41
N THR A 47 22.09 -63.66 -86.68
CA THR A 47 21.93 -63.73 -85.22
C THR A 47 22.92 -62.81 -84.49
N CYS A 48 24.19 -62.77 -84.94
CA CYS A 48 25.17 -61.85 -84.37
C CYS A 48 24.81 -60.36 -84.59
N LYS A 49 24.20 -60.01 -85.73
CA LYS A 49 23.70 -58.65 -85.98
C LYS A 49 22.50 -58.30 -85.11
N GLN A 50 21.58 -59.25 -84.90
CA GLN A 50 20.42 -59.04 -84.03
C GLN A 50 20.86 -58.75 -82.58
N GLU A 51 21.86 -59.48 -82.08
CA GLU A 51 22.42 -59.21 -80.75
C GLU A 51 23.19 -57.88 -80.66
N LEU A 52 23.85 -57.47 -81.74
CA LEU A 52 24.49 -56.14 -81.82
C LEU A 52 23.46 -55.01 -81.78
N ASP A 53 22.33 -55.15 -82.50
CA ASP A 53 21.23 -54.19 -82.45
C ASP A 53 20.56 -54.16 -81.05
N ALA A 54 20.42 -55.33 -80.42
CA ALA A 54 19.95 -55.43 -79.04
C ALA A 54 20.90 -54.72 -78.06
N LEU A 55 22.23 -54.83 -78.26
CA LEU A 55 23.21 -54.09 -77.47
C LEU A 55 23.05 -52.57 -77.63
N PHE A 56 22.91 -52.07 -78.86
CA PHE A 56 22.70 -50.63 -79.08
C PHE A 56 21.42 -50.12 -78.42
N TRP A 57 20.35 -50.90 -78.44
CA TRP A 57 19.11 -50.59 -77.75
C TRP A 57 19.32 -50.49 -76.22
N GLU A 58 20.01 -51.46 -75.62
CA GLU A 58 20.31 -51.45 -74.19
C GLU A 58 21.26 -50.30 -73.78
N MET A 59 22.21 -49.93 -74.65
CA MET A 59 23.07 -48.76 -74.42
C MET A 59 22.28 -47.45 -74.44
N ALA A 60 21.38 -47.26 -75.41
CA ALA A 60 20.53 -46.08 -75.48
C ALA A 60 19.59 -45.98 -74.25
N GLN A 61 19.05 -47.12 -73.80
CA GLN A 61 18.24 -47.17 -72.59
C GLN A 61 19.07 -46.82 -71.34
N LEU A 62 20.31 -47.30 -71.23
CA LEU A 62 21.20 -46.97 -70.12
C LEU A 62 21.54 -45.47 -70.09
N GLU A 63 21.81 -44.86 -71.24
CA GLU A 63 22.05 -43.42 -71.36
C GLU A 63 20.84 -42.60 -70.90
N PHE A 64 19.63 -42.99 -71.34
CA PHE A 64 18.40 -42.34 -70.91
C PHE A 64 18.21 -42.42 -69.38
N GLU A 65 18.49 -43.59 -68.79
CA GLU A 65 18.41 -43.76 -67.34
C GLU A 65 19.44 -42.91 -66.59
N ALA A 66 20.67 -42.81 -67.11
CA ALA A 66 21.71 -41.95 -66.53
C ALA A 66 21.27 -40.47 -66.52
N ASN A 67 20.78 -39.97 -67.66
CA ASN A 67 20.27 -38.60 -67.77
C ASN A 67 19.09 -38.35 -66.81
N LYS A 68 18.18 -39.32 -66.67
CA LYS A 68 17.09 -39.24 -65.70
C LYS A 68 17.61 -39.13 -64.26
N THR A 69 18.62 -39.91 -63.89
CA THR A 69 19.21 -39.83 -62.56
C THR A 69 19.93 -38.52 -62.31
N GLU A 70 20.57 -37.93 -63.33
CA GLU A 70 21.20 -36.61 -63.22
C GLU A 70 20.17 -35.52 -62.90
N ILE A 71 19.07 -35.46 -63.66
CA ILE A 71 17.98 -34.51 -63.43
C ILE A 71 17.35 -34.71 -62.04
N TRP A 72 17.19 -35.96 -61.62
CA TRP A 72 16.69 -36.29 -60.29
C TRP A 72 17.61 -35.76 -59.19
N ASN A 73 18.92 -36.02 -59.28
CA ASN A 73 19.89 -35.51 -58.31
C ASN A 73 19.88 -33.98 -58.26
N TYR A 74 19.90 -33.31 -59.42
CA TYR A 74 19.79 -31.85 -59.48
C TYR A 74 18.54 -31.32 -58.78
N THR A 75 17.41 -32.01 -58.95
CA THR A 75 16.16 -31.63 -58.29
C THR A 75 16.23 -31.84 -56.78
N CYS A 76 16.79 -32.96 -56.33
CA CYS A 76 16.98 -33.25 -54.90
C CYS A 76 17.93 -32.25 -54.23
N ASP A 77 19.02 -31.87 -54.89
CA ASP A 77 19.97 -30.88 -54.36
C ASP A 77 19.28 -29.52 -54.16
N ARG A 78 18.48 -29.09 -55.14
CA ARG A 78 17.67 -27.87 -55.03
C ARG A 78 16.63 -27.96 -53.90
N GLU A 79 15.94 -29.08 -53.77
CA GLU A 79 14.97 -29.29 -52.69
C GLU A 79 15.66 -29.25 -51.31
N LEU A 80 16.86 -29.81 -51.17
CA LEU A 80 17.65 -29.74 -49.94
C LEU A 80 18.00 -28.29 -49.57
N GLU A 81 18.45 -27.49 -50.54
CA GLU A 81 18.71 -26.05 -50.31
C GLU A 81 17.43 -25.32 -49.87
N GLU A 82 16.29 -25.58 -50.51
CA GLU A 82 15.00 -25.01 -50.12
C GLU A 82 14.62 -25.41 -48.69
N TYR A 83 14.82 -26.67 -48.30
CA TYR A 83 14.58 -27.12 -46.92
C TYR A 83 15.52 -26.46 -45.89
N GLU A 84 16.79 -26.27 -46.23
CA GLU A 84 17.73 -25.55 -45.35
C GLU A 84 17.29 -24.11 -45.12
N THR A 85 16.89 -23.40 -46.18
CA THR A 85 16.40 -22.03 -46.07
C THR A 85 15.11 -21.94 -45.25
N LEU A 86 14.17 -22.86 -45.46
CA LEU A 86 12.92 -22.92 -44.70
C LEU A 86 13.19 -23.20 -43.22
N ASN A 87 14.12 -24.11 -42.91
CA ASN A 87 14.47 -24.42 -41.53
C ASN A 87 15.10 -23.19 -40.83
N ALA A 88 15.98 -22.45 -41.51
CA ALA A 88 16.54 -21.22 -40.98
C ALA A 88 15.48 -20.12 -40.74
N GLU A 89 14.47 -20.02 -41.60
CA GLU A 89 13.33 -19.11 -41.41
C GLU A 89 12.50 -19.51 -40.18
N ILE A 90 12.22 -20.81 -40.02
CA ILE A 90 11.50 -21.34 -38.85
C ILE A 90 12.29 -21.04 -37.56
N ASP A 91 13.60 -21.29 -37.52
CA ASP A 91 14.44 -21.00 -36.35
C ASP A 91 14.45 -19.51 -36.00
N THR A 92 14.48 -18.64 -37.01
CA THR A 92 14.39 -17.19 -36.83
C THR A 92 13.03 -16.79 -36.26
N SER A 93 11.94 -17.37 -36.77
CA SER A 93 10.58 -17.14 -36.29
C SER A 93 10.41 -17.60 -34.84
N ILE A 94 10.90 -18.79 -34.49
CA ILE A 94 10.91 -19.32 -33.12
C ILE A 94 11.66 -18.37 -32.19
N SER A 95 12.84 -17.90 -32.60
CA SER A 95 13.65 -16.97 -31.82
C SER A 95 12.91 -15.66 -31.55
N LYS A 96 12.23 -15.12 -32.57
CA LYS A 96 11.41 -13.91 -32.44
C LYS A 96 10.24 -14.11 -31.47
N VAL A 97 9.45 -15.16 -31.66
CA VAL A 97 8.31 -15.45 -30.78
C VAL A 97 8.77 -15.70 -29.33
N THR A 98 9.91 -16.37 -29.15
CA THR A 98 10.48 -16.60 -27.81
C THR A 98 10.84 -15.28 -27.13
N LYS A 99 11.40 -14.31 -27.86
CA LYS A 99 11.67 -12.97 -27.36
C LYS A 99 10.38 -12.22 -27.01
N ASP A 100 9.38 -12.26 -27.88
CA ASP A 100 8.09 -11.61 -27.66
C ASP A 100 7.39 -12.17 -26.41
N ILE A 101 7.48 -13.49 -26.18
CA ILE A 101 6.97 -14.14 -24.96
C ILE A 101 7.66 -13.59 -23.71
N GLU A 102 8.98 -13.41 -23.74
CA GLU A 102 9.72 -12.92 -22.59
C GLU A 102 9.39 -11.45 -22.28
N GLU A 103 9.24 -10.61 -23.31
CA GLU A 103 8.76 -9.24 -23.17
C GLU A 103 7.34 -9.18 -22.59
N LEU A 104 6.42 -10.04 -23.08
CA LEU A 104 5.06 -10.13 -22.57
C LEU A 104 5.02 -10.59 -21.11
N LYS A 105 5.86 -11.53 -20.69
CA LYS A 105 5.96 -11.93 -19.27
C LYS A 105 6.35 -10.76 -18.37
N GLN A 106 7.33 -9.96 -18.80
CA GLN A 106 7.75 -8.77 -18.05
C GLN A 106 6.61 -7.74 -17.95
N SER A 107 5.92 -7.49 -19.06
CA SER A 107 4.74 -6.61 -19.09
C SER A 107 3.64 -7.09 -18.12
N VAL A 108 3.32 -8.39 -18.14
CA VAL A 108 2.34 -8.99 -17.22
C VAL A 108 2.77 -8.84 -15.76
N TYR A 109 4.05 -9.00 -15.45
CA TYR A 109 4.57 -8.78 -14.09
C TYR A 109 4.37 -7.33 -13.62
N VAL A 110 4.69 -6.37 -14.49
CA VAL A 110 4.51 -4.93 -14.19
C VAL A 110 3.03 -4.61 -13.99
N GLU A 111 2.15 -5.08 -14.87
CA GLU A 111 0.70 -4.84 -14.76
C GLU A 111 0.10 -5.47 -13.50
N LYS A 112 0.52 -6.67 -13.11
CA LYS A 112 0.11 -7.28 -11.83
C LYS A 112 0.49 -6.40 -10.64
N ARG A 113 1.68 -5.82 -10.66
CA ARG A 113 2.14 -4.90 -9.61
C ARG A 113 1.32 -3.60 -9.59
N VAL A 114 1.05 -3.02 -10.76
CA VAL A 114 0.18 -1.84 -10.88
C VAL A 114 -1.23 -2.12 -10.35
N ARG A 115 -1.78 -3.29 -10.67
CA ARG A 115 -3.07 -3.73 -10.16
C ARG A 115 -3.06 -3.87 -8.63
N ALA A 116 -2.04 -4.49 -8.05
CA ALA A 116 -1.91 -4.60 -6.60
C ALA A 116 -1.90 -3.23 -5.92
N TYR A 117 -1.13 -2.27 -6.46
CA TYR A 117 -1.14 -0.90 -5.94
C TYR A 117 -2.50 -0.22 -6.08
N LYS A 118 -3.21 -0.40 -7.20
CA LYS A 118 -4.56 0.14 -7.37
C LYS A 118 -5.53 -0.43 -6.34
N GLU A 119 -5.48 -1.74 -6.07
CA GLU A 119 -6.31 -2.39 -5.07
C GLU A 119 -6.01 -1.86 -3.65
N GLU A 120 -4.72 -1.63 -3.32
CA GLU A 120 -4.32 -0.97 -2.07
C GLU A 120 -4.85 0.46 -1.96
N TYR A 121 -4.72 1.27 -3.03
CA TYR A 121 -5.25 2.63 -3.06
C TYR A 121 -6.77 2.66 -2.91
N GLU A 122 -7.48 1.75 -3.58
CA GLU A 122 -8.94 1.63 -3.44
C GLU A 122 -9.37 1.19 -2.05
N ALA A 123 -8.61 0.31 -1.39
CA ALA A 123 -8.86 -0.08 -0.01
C ALA A 123 -8.70 1.10 0.95
N ILE A 124 -7.61 1.87 0.81
CA ILE A 124 -7.37 3.07 1.60
C ILE A 124 -8.44 4.13 1.32
N ALA A 125 -8.78 4.36 0.04
CA ALA A 125 -9.81 5.32 -0.34
C ALA A 125 -11.19 4.97 0.25
N ARG A 126 -11.54 3.67 0.31
CA ARG A 126 -12.77 3.22 0.99
C ARG A 126 -12.78 3.62 2.46
N VAL A 127 -11.70 3.33 3.20
CA VAL A 127 -11.57 3.71 4.62
C VAL A 127 -11.63 5.23 4.80
N ILE A 128 -10.98 6.01 3.93
CA ILE A 128 -11.03 7.47 3.99
C ILE A 128 -12.44 7.99 3.75
N ASN A 129 -13.20 7.40 2.83
CA ASN A 129 -14.58 7.82 2.52
C ASN A 129 -15.58 7.49 3.61
N GLU A 130 -15.28 6.56 4.53
CA GLU A 130 -16.09 6.30 5.72
C GLU A 130 -15.93 7.40 6.78
N LEU A 131 -14.82 8.15 6.75
CA LEU A 131 -14.56 9.23 7.68
C LEU A 131 -15.31 10.51 7.25
N PRO A 132 -15.79 11.31 8.22
CA PRO A 132 -16.46 12.58 7.92
C PRO A 132 -15.53 13.51 7.15
N THR A 133 -16.11 14.34 6.28
CA THR A 133 -15.30 15.22 5.46
C THR A 133 -14.57 16.21 6.34
N ARG A 134 -13.35 16.59 5.94
CA ARG A 134 -12.53 17.56 6.70
C ARG A 134 -13.28 18.84 7.00
N ARG A 135 -14.15 19.28 6.08
CA ARG A 135 -15.00 20.47 6.23
C ARG A 135 -16.01 20.33 7.36
N GLU A 136 -16.68 19.19 7.46
CA GLU A 136 -17.64 18.90 8.54
C GLU A 136 -16.93 18.86 9.89
N VAL A 137 -15.80 18.16 9.98
CA VAL A 137 -15.00 18.10 11.21
C VAL A 137 -14.52 19.50 11.63
N THR A 138 -14.08 20.34 10.70
CA THR A 138 -13.68 21.71 11.04
C THR A 138 -14.85 22.57 11.51
N ALA A 139 -16.04 22.40 10.93
CA ALA A 139 -17.23 23.13 11.35
C ALA A 139 -17.68 22.70 12.77
N GLU A 140 -17.64 21.40 13.06
CA GLU A 140 -17.95 20.85 14.39
C GLU A 140 -16.97 21.37 15.44
N ILE A 141 -15.67 21.42 15.12
CA ILE A 141 -14.63 21.99 16.00
C ILE A 141 -14.91 23.47 16.28
N GLU A 142 -15.28 24.25 15.26
CA GLU A 142 -15.56 25.67 15.43
C GLU A 142 -16.83 25.91 16.26
N HIS A 143 -17.87 25.09 16.04
CA HIS A 143 -19.08 25.09 16.85
C HIS A 143 -18.79 24.76 18.33
N GLU A 144 -18.05 23.69 18.60
CA GLU A 144 -17.69 23.32 19.98
C GLU A 144 -16.78 24.35 20.65
N LYS A 145 -15.83 24.96 19.91
CA LYS A 145 -15.03 26.08 20.43
C LYS A 145 -15.90 27.25 20.87
N LYS A 146 -16.90 27.62 20.06
CA LYS A 146 -17.83 28.70 20.40
C LYS A 146 -18.65 28.36 21.65
N ARG A 147 -19.17 27.13 21.75
CA ARG A 147 -19.88 26.66 22.95
C ARG A 147 -19.01 26.74 24.20
N LEU A 148 -17.74 26.38 24.09
CA LEU A 148 -16.77 26.44 25.20
C LEU A 148 -16.51 27.91 25.60
N GLU A 149 -16.36 28.80 24.64
CA GLU A 149 -16.21 30.24 24.88
C GLU A 149 -17.45 30.84 25.57
N ASP A 150 -18.66 30.45 25.14
CA ASP A 150 -19.90 30.92 25.77
C ASP A 150 -20.06 30.37 27.20
N ALA A 151 -19.71 29.09 27.41
CA ALA A 151 -19.75 28.47 28.74
C ALA A 151 -18.74 29.11 29.72
N THR A 152 -17.53 29.41 29.25
CA THR A 152 -16.51 30.09 30.06
C THR A 152 -16.94 31.51 30.43
N LYS A 153 -17.51 32.28 29.50
CA LYS A 153 -18.11 33.59 29.80
C LYS A 153 -19.25 33.49 30.81
N ALA A 154 -20.10 32.47 30.71
CA ALA A 154 -21.18 32.24 31.67
C ALA A 154 -20.62 31.90 33.07
N MET A 155 -19.59 31.07 33.15
CA MET A 155 -18.89 30.79 34.42
C MET A 155 -18.30 32.05 35.02
N GLU A 156 -17.57 32.86 34.25
CA GLU A 156 -17.01 34.13 34.72
C GLU A 156 -18.10 35.10 35.21
N ALA A 157 -19.26 35.14 34.54
CA ALA A 157 -20.38 35.98 34.96
C ALA A 157 -20.99 35.53 36.29
N VAL A 158 -21.15 34.21 36.48
CA VAL A 158 -21.63 33.63 37.75
C VAL A 158 -20.61 33.85 38.86
N GLU A 159 -19.32 33.68 38.58
CA GLU A 159 -18.23 33.92 39.54
C GLU A 159 -18.22 35.39 40.00
N LYS A 160 -18.37 36.34 39.08
CA LYS A 160 -18.53 37.77 39.42
C LYS A 160 -19.77 38.05 40.29
N GLN A 161 -20.90 37.40 40.00
CA GLN A 161 -22.09 37.52 40.84
C GLN A 161 -21.87 36.95 42.23
N LEU A 162 -21.21 35.80 42.33
CA LEU A 162 -20.90 35.15 43.60
C LEU A 162 -19.94 36.01 44.44
N ASP A 163 -18.93 36.61 43.83
CA ASP A 163 -18.05 37.58 44.47
C ASP A 163 -18.80 38.81 45.00
N LEU A 164 -19.72 39.36 44.20
CA LEU A 164 -20.56 40.47 44.63
C LEU A 164 -21.42 40.09 45.83
N ARG A 165 -22.08 38.92 45.79
CA ARG A 165 -22.90 38.42 46.89
C ARG A 165 -22.08 38.15 48.14
N THR A 166 -20.87 37.61 48.00
CA THR A 166 -19.93 37.39 49.12
C THR A 166 -19.55 38.73 49.76
N LYS A 167 -19.25 39.76 48.96
CA LYS A 167 -18.96 41.12 49.46
C LYS A 167 -20.17 41.75 50.15
N GLN A 168 -21.37 41.60 49.58
CA GLN A 168 -22.62 42.07 50.20
C GLN A 168 -22.91 41.37 51.53
N PHE A 169 -22.69 40.05 51.60
CA PHE A 169 -22.81 39.28 52.84
C PHE A 169 -21.79 39.74 53.90
N ALA A 170 -20.55 39.98 53.51
CA ALA A 170 -19.53 40.50 54.41
C ALA A 170 -19.90 41.90 54.95
N LEU A 171 -20.44 42.78 54.09
CA LEU A 171 -20.94 44.09 54.51
C LEU A 171 -22.11 43.96 55.49
N LEU A 172 -23.10 43.13 55.16
CA LEU A 172 -24.24 42.87 56.04
C LEU A 172 -23.77 42.34 57.41
N MET A 173 -22.84 41.39 57.42
CA MET A 173 -22.29 40.85 58.67
C MET A 173 -21.59 41.93 59.50
N ASN A 174 -20.83 42.82 58.85
CA ASN A 174 -20.22 43.96 59.53
C ASN A 174 -21.27 44.94 60.08
N THR A 175 -22.34 45.23 59.35
CA THR A 175 -23.43 46.08 59.85
C THR A 175 -24.19 45.44 61.01
N ILE A 176 -24.38 44.11 61.01
CA ILE A 176 -24.97 43.38 62.13
C ILE A 176 -24.04 43.48 63.35
N GLN A 177 -22.74 43.27 63.17
CA GLN A 177 -21.75 43.41 64.24
C GLN A 177 -21.73 44.84 64.81
N ASN A 178 -21.78 45.87 63.95
CA ASN A 178 -21.85 47.26 64.40
C ASN A 178 -23.17 47.56 65.12
N LEU A 179 -24.31 47.10 64.61
CA LEU A 179 -25.60 47.26 65.30
C LEU A 179 -25.63 46.51 66.63
N GLN A 180 -25.02 45.33 66.72
CA GLN A 180 -24.85 44.61 67.98
C GLN A 180 -23.93 45.38 68.94
N ALA A 181 -22.86 46.01 68.43
CA ALA A 181 -21.98 46.86 69.22
C ALA A 181 -22.73 48.12 69.71
N THR A 182 -23.47 48.81 68.86
CA THR A 182 -24.30 49.97 69.23
C THR A 182 -25.41 49.57 70.20
N LEU A 183 -26.10 48.44 70.00
CA LEU A 183 -27.06 47.94 70.99
C LEU A 183 -26.39 47.62 72.33
N SER A 184 -25.17 47.10 72.33
CA SER A 184 -24.43 46.87 73.58
C SER A 184 -23.94 48.16 74.23
N GLU A 185 -23.63 49.19 73.44
CA GLU A 185 -23.32 50.55 73.92
C GLU A 185 -24.58 51.24 74.46
N ASP A 186 -25.69 51.24 73.71
CA ASP A 186 -26.99 51.79 74.13
C ASP A 186 -27.51 51.09 75.39
N MET A 187 -27.36 49.77 75.53
CA MET A 187 -27.72 49.09 76.78
C MET A 187 -26.79 49.46 77.94
N ALA A 188 -25.52 49.79 77.68
CA ALA A 188 -24.60 50.29 78.70
C ALA A 188 -24.91 51.76 79.07
N GLU A 189 -25.39 52.57 78.12
CA GLU A 189 -25.86 53.95 78.35
C GLU A 189 -27.22 53.97 79.08
N ASP A 190 -28.16 53.09 78.76
CA ASP A 190 -29.45 52.93 79.48
C ASP A 190 -29.26 52.41 80.93
N GLU A 191 -28.19 51.65 81.20
CA GLU A 191 -27.82 51.30 82.58
C GLU A 191 -27.17 52.48 83.31
N GLN A 192 -26.39 53.31 82.62
CA GLN A 192 -25.81 54.54 83.19
C GLN A 192 -26.86 55.63 83.45
N ASP A 193 -27.85 55.81 82.57
CA ASP A 193 -28.91 56.80 82.76
C ASP A 193 -29.87 56.40 83.90
N LYS A 194 -30.08 55.10 84.14
CA LYS A 194 -30.81 54.61 85.33
C LYS A 194 -30.04 54.79 86.63
N ASP A 195 -28.72 54.54 86.62
CA ASP A 195 -27.85 54.83 87.77
C ASP A 195 -27.80 56.34 88.07
N ASN A 196 -27.98 57.20 87.06
CA ASN A 196 -27.93 58.66 87.20
C ASN A 196 -29.28 59.28 87.63
N ASP A 197 -30.41 58.72 87.20
CA ASP A 197 -31.75 59.09 87.71
C ASP A 197 -31.96 58.58 89.16
N GLU A 198 -31.45 57.40 89.53
CA GLU A 198 -31.46 56.92 90.93
C GLU A 198 -30.56 57.78 91.85
N GLN A 199 -29.46 58.34 91.34
CA GLN A 199 -28.61 59.28 92.10
C GLN A 199 -29.24 60.67 92.29
N GLN A 200 -30.07 61.16 91.36
CA GLN A 200 -30.77 62.44 91.53
C GLN A 200 -31.96 62.36 92.50
N GLU A 201 -32.66 61.22 92.59
CA GLU A 201 -33.69 61.01 93.61
C GLU A 201 -33.10 60.78 95.02
N ASP A 202 -31.90 60.21 95.14
CA ASP A 202 -31.18 60.06 96.42
C ASP A 202 -30.55 61.39 96.91
N GLU A 203 -30.07 62.28 96.03
CA GLU A 203 -29.53 63.59 96.41
C GLU A 203 -30.63 64.58 96.89
N GLU A 204 -31.85 64.52 96.36
CA GLU A 204 -32.97 65.37 96.84
C GLU A 204 -33.58 64.90 98.18
N MET A 205 -33.33 63.65 98.61
CA MET A 205 -33.78 63.13 99.92
C MET A 205 -32.75 63.30 101.05
N GLU A 206 -31.48 63.62 100.76
CA GLU A 206 -30.45 63.86 101.79
C GLU A 206 -30.33 65.33 102.25
N GLU A 207 -30.82 66.33 101.51
CA GLU A 207 -30.76 67.74 101.96
C GLU A 207 -31.81 68.12 103.03
N ASP A 208 -32.85 67.31 103.28
CA ASP A 208 -33.95 67.62 104.21
C ASP A 208 -33.78 67.05 105.65
N GLU A 209 -32.82 66.14 105.91
CA GLU A 209 -32.62 65.50 107.23
C GLU A 209 -31.39 66.01 108.02
N GLU A 210 -30.45 66.77 107.43
CA GLU A 210 -29.18 67.13 108.10
C GLU A 210 -29.12 68.54 108.76
N SER A 211 -30.24 69.28 108.84
CA SER A 211 -30.28 70.61 109.49
C SER A 211 -30.84 70.65 110.92
N LYS A 212 -31.03 69.49 111.58
CA LYS A 212 -31.64 69.41 112.92
C LYS A 212 -31.00 68.42 113.91
N ALA A 213 -29.68 68.37 114.05
CA ALA A 213 -29.10 67.79 115.28
C ALA A 213 -27.69 68.31 115.63
N ALA A 214 -27.69 69.21 116.62
CA ALA A 214 -26.75 69.22 117.73
C ALA A 214 -25.33 69.79 117.51
N VAL A 215 -25.31 71.12 117.67
CA VAL A 215 -24.40 71.88 118.55
C VAL A 215 -24.06 71.11 119.87
N VAL A 216 -22.87 71.41 120.43
CA VAL A 216 -22.33 71.11 121.79
C VAL A 216 -21.40 69.88 121.79
N SER A 217 -20.11 69.89 122.15
CA SER A 217 -19.15 70.81 122.79
C SER A 217 -17.74 70.19 122.67
N LYS A 218 -16.72 70.87 122.15
CA LYS A 218 -15.66 71.63 122.85
C LYS A 218 -14.57 70.80 123.58
N SER A 219 -13.33 71.27 123.39
CA SER A 219 -12.07 71.04 124.14
C SER A 219 -11.20 69.88 123.64
N GLU A 220 -9.87 69.97 123.55
CA GLU A 220 -8.85 71.03 123.62
C GLU A 220 -7.53 70.37 123.17
N ASP A 221 -6.52 71.19 122.92
CA ASP A 221 -5.08 70.87 122.90
C ASP A 221 -4.50 70.03 121.75
N ASP A 222 -3.26 70.25 121.31
CA ASP A 222 -2.39 71.42 121.26
C ASP A 222 -1.21 70.99 120.36
N ARG A 223 -0.77 71.92 119.51
CA ARG A 223 0.59 72.04 118.91
C ARG A 223 1.13 71.15 117.77
N PRO A 224 2.06 71.75 116.98
CA PRO A 224 2.24 71.53 115.54
C PRO A 224 3.74 71.24 115.22
N PRO A 225 4.38 71.81 114.17
CA PRO A 225 4.37 71.44 112.75
C PRO A 225 5.80 71.09 112.24
N SER A 226 5.91 70.78 110.95
CA SER A 226 6.92 71.31 109.98
C SER A 226 7.42 70.25 108.98
N SER A 227 7.10 70.53 107.71
CA SER A 227 7.97 70.79 106.53
C SER A 227 9.46 70.40 106.60
N PRO A 228 10.15 70.25 105.46
CA PRO A 228 10.36 71.30 104.44
C PRO A 228 9.56 71.13 103.15
#